data_AF-D3T0M2-F1
#
_entry.id   AF-D3T0M2-F1
#
_cell.length_a   1.000
_cell.length_b   1.000
_cell.length_c   1.000
_cell.angle_alpha   90.00
_cell.angle_beta   90.00
_cell.angle_gamma   90.00
#
_symmetry.space_group_name_H-M   'P 1'
#
loop_
_entity.id
_entity.type
_entity.pdbx_description
1 polymer ?
#
loop_
_entity_poly.entity_id
_entity_poly.type
_entity_poly.pdbx_seq_one_letter_code
_entity_poly.pdbx_strand_id
1 'polypeptide(L)'
;MANCHVCHEQLSLPNACNYCGEYYCSAHRLPENHQCPHLDQVQTLGPEFRRGAAVIDGDTDDSDSNLSRVVIGAGVVFIAIMLVAMVLLL
;
A
#
# COMPACT_ATOMS: atom_id res chain seq x y z
N MET A 1 -14.90 41.85 -10.28
CA MET A 1 -13.71 41.29 -10.93
C MET A 1 -12.93 40.54 -9.87
N ALA A 2 -12.52 39.30 -10.14
CA ALA A 2 -11.71 38.53 -9.20
C ALA A 2 -10.23 38.73 -9.56
N ASN A 3 -9.37 38.76 -8.55
CA ASN A 3 -7.92 38.90 -8.71
C ASN A 3 -7.24 37.65 -8.19
N CYS A 4 -6.07 37.33 -8.74
CA CYS A 4 -5.35 36.14 -8.32
C CYS A 4 -4.79 36.37 -6.91
N HIS A 5 -4.98 35.43 -6.00
CA HIS A 5 -4.41 35.54 -4.65
C HIS A 5 -2.87 35.52 -4.64
N VAL A 6 -2.22 35.02 -5.71
CA VAL A 6 -0.75 34.94 -5.84
C VAL A 6 -0.17 36.15 -6.57
N CYS A 7 -0.65 36.45 -7.79
CA CYS A 7 -0.06 37.51 -8.63
C CYS A 7 -0.90 38.78 -8.74
N HIS A 8 -2.08 38.83 -8.12
CA HIS A 8 -3.04 39.96 -8.16
C HIS A 8 -3.53 40.40 -9.54
N GLU A 9 -3.19 39.66 -10.59
CA GLU A 9 -3.68 39.88 -11.95
C GLU A 9 -5.21 39.73 -12.01
N GLN A 10 -5.86 40.49 -12.89
CA GLN A 10 -7.31 40.36 -13.13
C GLN A 10 -7.62 39.03 -13.82
N LEU A 11 -8.52 38.24 -13.22
CA LEU A 11 -8.99 37.00 -13.83
C LEU A 11 -10.10 37.31 -14.83
N SER A 12 -9.88 36.96 -16.10
CA SER A 12 -10.99 36.89 -17.07
C SER A 12 -11.92 35.70 -16.78
N LEU A 13 -11.37 34.62 -16.19
CA LEU A 13 -12.11 33.43 -15.81
C LEU A 13 -11.72 32.99 -14.39
N PRO A 14 -12.50 33.37 -13.36
CA PRO A 14 -12.22 32.97 -11.99
C PRO A 14 -12.39 31.47 -11.80
N ASN A 15 -11.29 30.78 -11.52
CA ASN A 15 -11.30 29.37 -11.14
C ASN A 15 -10.98 29.28 -9.65
N ALA A 16 -11.94 28.78 -8.87
CA ALA A 16 -11.75 28.52 -7.46
C ALA A 16 -11.04 27.15 -7.30
N CYS A 17 -10.04 27.09 -6.44
CA CYS A 17 -9.43 25.82 -6.07
C CYS A 17 -10.42 24.99 -5.22
N ASN A 18 -10.66 23.74 -5.59
CA ASN A 18 -11.59 22.85 -4.87
C ASN A 18 -11.14 22.54 -3.43
N TYR A 19 -9.88 22.81 -3.09
CA TYR A 19 -9.32 22.51 -1.79
C TYR A 19 -9.31 23.72 -0.86
N CYS A 20 -8.85 24.90 -1.31
CA CYS A 20 -8.76 26.11 -0.47
C CYS A 20 -9.85 27.15 -0.75
N GLY A 21 -10.62 27.02 -1.83
CA GLY A 21 -11.73 27.94 -2.17
C GLY A 21 -11.32 29.28 -2.77
N GLU A 22 -10.01 29.57 -2.83
CA GLU A 22 -9.48 30.83 -3.36
C GLU A 22 -9.39 30.84 -4.89
N TYR A 23 -9.35 32.05 -5.47
CA TYR A 23 -9.31 32.28 -6.92
C TYR A 23 -7.89 32.45 -7.47
N TYR A 24 -7.58 31.70 -8.54
CA TYR A 24 -6.26 31.71 -9.16
C TYR A 24 -6.31 31.85 -10.69
N CYS A 25 -5.32 32.54 -11.25
CA CYS A 25 -5.17 32.65 -12.71
C CYS A 25 -4.71 31.31 -13.32
N SER A 26 -4.72 31.21 -14.65
CA SER A 26 -4.33 29.98 -15.38
C SER A 26 -2.94 29.46 -15.02
N ALA A 27 -2.00 30.35 -14.67
CA ALA A 27 -0.65 29.99 -14.24
C ALA A 27 -0.61 29.42 -12.81
N HIS A 28 -1.48 29.90 -11.91
CA HIS A 28 -1.46 29.55 -10.49
C HIS A 28 -2.58 28.59 -10.06
N ARG A 29 -3.40 28.09 -11.01
CA ARG A 29 -4.53 27.21 -10.68
C ARG A 29 -4.12 25.83 -10.14
N LEU A 30 -2.91 25.36 -10.43
CA LEU A 30 -2.43 24.07 -9.91
C LEU A 30 -2.09 24.20 -8.42
N PRO A 31 -2.45 23.21 -7.58
CA PRO A 31 -2.18 23.21 -6.15
C PRO A 31 -0.72 23.48 -5.76
N GLU A 32 0.24 23.00 -6.56
CA GLU A 32 1.67 23.25 -6.36
C GLU A 32 2.08 24.70 -6.65
N ASN A 33 1.45 25.36 -7.62
CA ASN A 33 1.83 26.72 -8.06
C ASN A 33 1.31 27.83 -7.14
N HIS A 34 0.33 27.54 -6.28
CA HIS A 34 -0.16 28.49 -5.27
C HIS A 34 0.06 28.00 -3.84
N GLN A 35 0.88 26.96 -3.64
CA GLN A 35 1.21 26.41 -2.33
C GLN A 35 -0.06 26.11 -1.52
N CYS A 36 -0.95 25.30 -2.09
CA CYS A 36 -2.23 24.99 -1.46
C CYS A 36 -2.01 24.43 -0.03
N PRO A 37 -2.64 24.99 1.02
CA PRO A 37 -2.46 24.51 2.39
C PRO A 37 -2.96 23.08 2.60
N HIS A 38 -3.83 22.61 1.71
CA HIS A 38 -4.35 21.24 1.72
C HIS A 38 -3.59 20.32 0.75
N LEU A 39 -2.47 20.76 0.17
CA LEU A 39 -1.68 19.96 -0.79
C LEU A 39 -1.25 18.61 -0.18
N ASP A 40 -0.80 18.62 1.07
CA ASP A 40 -0.40 17.40 1.80
C ASP A 40 -1.57 16.46 2.10
N GLN A 41 -2.80 16.98 2.08
CA GLN A 41 -4.03 16.22 2.28
C GLN A 41 -4.66 15.77 0.96
N VAL A 42 -4.11 16.20 -0.19
CA VAL A 42 -4.53 15.70 -1.50
C VAL A 42 -4.05 14.25 -1.60
N GLN A 43 -4.91 13.35 -1.14
CA GLN A 43 -4.74 11.92 -1.39
C GLN A 43 -4.73 11.75 -2.90
N THR A 44 -3.60 11.32 -3.44
CA THR A 44 -3.35 11.11 -4.88
C THR A 44 -4.33 10.13 -5.52
N LEU A 45 -5.09 9.40 -4.69
CA LEU A 45 -6.13 8.47 -5.08
C LEU A 45 -7.48 9.02 -4.60
N GLY A 46 -8.29 9.49 -5.57
CA GLY A 46 -9.70 9.80 -5.33
C GLY A 46 -10.46 8.57 -4.82
N PRO A 47 -11.65 8.74 -4.21
CA PRO A 47 -12.45 7.64 -3.65
C PRO A 47 -12.74 6.53 -4.67
N GLU A 48 -12.79 6.88 -5.97
CA GLU A 48 -13.00 5.97 -7.09
C GLU A 48 -11.89 4.92 -7.25
N PHE A 49 -10.63 5.24 -6.91
CA PHE A 49 -9.52 4.29 -6.99
C PHE A 49 -9.32 3.45 -5.72
N ARG A 50 -9.95 3.84 -4.59
CA ARG A 50 -9.84 3.10 -3.32
C ARG A 50 -10.59 1.77 -3.34
N ARG A 51 -11.60 1.63 -4.21
CA ARG A 51 -12.35 0.36 -4.39
C ARG A 51 -11.52 -0.76 -5.02
N GLY A 52 -10.39 -0.44 -5.67
CA GLY A 52 -9.52 -1.43 -6.31
C GLY A 52 -8.29 -1.84 -5.50
N ALA A 53 -7.94 -1.12 -4.43
CA ALA A 53 -6.68 -1.32 -3.71
C ALA A 53 -6.80 -2.13 -2.40
N ALA A 54 -8.02 -2.48 -1.98
CA ALA A 54 -8.28 -3.08 -0.66
C ALA A 54 -8.37 -4.63 -0.67
N VAL A 55 -8.02 -5.30 -1.76
CA VAL A 55 -7.91 -6.77 -1.79
C VAL A 55 -6.52 -7.15 -2.30
N ILE A 56 -5.55 -7.03 -1.40
CA ILE A 56 -4.47 -8.01 -1.34
C ILE A 56 -4.80 -8.82 -0.10
N ASP A 57 -5.55 -9.92 -0.28
CA ASP A 57 -5.62 -10.98 0.73
C ASP A 57 -4.22 -11.56 0.83
N GLY A 58 -3.41 -10.98 1.71
CA GLY A 58 -2.18 -11.56 2.19
C GLY A 58 -2.54 -12.73 3.09
N ASP A 59 -2.88 -13.86 2.48
CA ASP A 59 -2.96 -15.15 3.16
C ASP A 59 -1.55 -15.48 3.64
N THR A 60 -1.23 -15.00 4.83
CA THR A 60 -0.05 -15.43 5.59
C THR A 60 -0.50 -16.67 6.33
N ASP A 61 -0.43 -17.80 5.62
CA ASP A 61 -0.55 -19.12 6.21
C ASP A 61 0.70 -19.38 7.08
N ASP A 62 0.74 -18.76 8.26
CA ASP A 62 1.72 -19.04 9.31
C ASP A 62 1.32 -20.33 10.05
N SER A 63 1.18 -21.43 9.30
CA SER A 63 0.89 -22.76 9.85
C SER A 63 2.14 -23.65 9.83
N ASP A 64 2.81 -23.70 10.98
CA ASP A 64 3.52 -24.87 11.53
C ASP A 64 4.70 -25.49 10.76
N SER A 65 5.78 -24.72 10.60
CA SER A 65 7.11 -25.24 10.20
C SER A 65 7.79 -26.15 11.25
N ASN A 66 7.20 -26.34 12.43
CA ASN A 66 7.75 -27.20 13.49
C ASN A 66 7.27 -28.65 13.39
N LEU A 67 6.06 -28.90 12.86
CA LEU A 67 5.49 -30.25 12.82
C LEU A 67 6.10 -31.11 11.69
N SER A 68 6.44 -30.52 10.55
CA SER A 68 7.03 -31.25 9.42
C SER A 68 8.46 -31.75 9.70
N ARG A 69 9.25 -31.05 10.51
CA ARG A 69 10.62 -31.46 10.85
C ARG A 69 10.64 -32.67 11.80
N VAL A 70 9.69 -32.73 12.74
CA VAL A 70 9.59 -33.83 13.71
C VAL A 70 9.12 -35.11 13.03
N VAL A 71 8.15 -35.05 12.11
CA VAL A 71 7.62 -36.23 11.41
C VAL A 71 8.66 -36.84 10.46
N ILE A 72 9.38 -36.01 9.69
CA ILE A 72 10.43 -36.49 8.77
C ILE A 72 11.63 -37.05 9.56
N GLY A 73 12.02 -36.40 10.67
CA GLY A 73 13.10 -36.87 11.53
C GLY A 73 12.78 -38.20 12.23
N ALA A 74 11.58 -38.33 12.78
CA ALA A 74 11.16 -39.54 13.50
C ALA A 74 11.10 -40.77 12.58
N GLY A 75 10.60 -40.61 11.35
CA GLY A 75 10.52 -41.70 10.37
C GLY A 75 11.90 -42.22 9.96
N VAL A 76 12.84 -41.32 9.64
CA VAL A 76 14.21 -41.70 9.23
C VAL A 76 14.96 -42.40 10.36
N VAL A 77 14.85 -41.91 11.59
CA VAL A 77 15.48 -42.54 12.76
C VAL A 77 14.88 -43.91 13.05
N PHE A 78 13.55 -44.07 12.95
CA PHE A 78 12.89 -45.34 13.17
C PHE A 78 13.29 -46.39 12.12
N ILE A 79 13.32 -46.00 10.83
CA ILE A 79 13.76 -46.87 9.74
C ILE A 79 15.21 -47.31 9.96
N ALA A 80 16.11 -46.38 10.32
CA ALA A 80 17.51 -46.72 10.60
C ALA A 80 17.64 -47.72 11.76
N ILE A 81 16.91 -47.51 12.86
CA ILE A 81 16.90 -48.43 14.01
C ILE A 81 16.38 -49.82 13.62
N MET A 82 15.29 -49.88 12.86
CA MET A 82 14.70 -51.14 12.40
C MET A 82 15.65 -51.93 11.49
N LEU A 83 16.33 -51.26 10.57
CA LEU A 83 17.32 -51.91 9.69
C LEU A 83 18.51 -52.45 10.47
N VAL A 84 19.03 -51.69 11.43
CA VAL A 84 20.13 -52.14 12.30
C VAL A 84 19.69 -53.36 13.13
N ALA A 85 18.50 -53.31 13.72
CA ALA A 85 17.97 -54.44 14.48
C ALA A 85 17.79 -55.69 13.61
N MET A 86 17.29 -55.54 12.37
CA MET A 86 17.12 -56.66 11.44
C MET A 86 18.45 -57.32 11.09
N VAL A 87 19.51 -56.54 10.87
CA VAL A 87 20.87 -57.06 10.58
C VAL A 87 21.50 -57.75 11.78
N LEU A 88 21.21 -57.29 13.00
CA LEU A 88 21.72 -57.91 14.23
C LEU A 88 20.99 -59.21 14.61
N LEU A 89 19.79 -59.44 14.08
CA LEU A 89 18.98 -60.64 14.33
C LEU A 89 19.10 -61.73 13.24
N LEU A 90 19.87 -61.45 12.18
CA LEU A 90 20.23 -62.39 11.10
C LEU A 90 21.59 -63.04 11.40
#